data_AF-A0A2G5U0Z8-F1
#
_entry.id   AF-A0A2G5U0Z8-F1
#
_cell.length_a   1.000
_cell.length_b   1.000
_cell.length_c   1.000
_cell.angle_alpha   90.00
_cell.angle_beta   90.00
_cell.angle_gamma   90.00
#
_symmetry.space_group_name_H-M   'P 1'
#
loop_
_entity.id
_entity.type
_entity.pdbx_description
1 polymer ?
#
loop_
_entity_poly.entity_id
_entity_poly.type
_entity_poly.pdbx_seq_one_letter_code
_entity_poly.pdbx_strand_id
1 'polypeptide(L)'
;MLALFKTQIQCYSSRFKTHLKEWGETASLHGIPHMAQAHTVIAVVVWSIIMIISAVAFVYMFYSILASYLAFNVVVQLNTGLDSEPFPSITFCNTNPYKLSEMTKVPELNALLTVYQASADGSLS
;
A
#
# COMPACT_ATOMS: atom_id res chain seq x y z
N MET A 1 57.66 -31.59 -7.54
CA MET A 1 56.97 -30.29 -7.48
C MET A 1 55.45 -30.42 -7.70
N LEU A 2 54.96 -31.04 -8.79
CA LEU A 2 53.51 -31.24 -9.02
C LEU A 2 52.77 -32.05 -7.93
N ALA A 3 53.41 -33.08 -7.36
CA ALA A 3 52.79 -33.91 -6.33
C ALA A 3 52.50 -33.11 -5.04
N LEU A 4 53.45 -32.29 -4.59
CA LEU A 4 53.26 -31.41 -3.43
C LEU A 4 52.15 -30.38 -3.66
N PHE A 5 52.03 -29.85 -4.89
CA PHE A 5 50.97 -28.91 -5.23
C PHE A 5 49.58 -29.56 -5.19
N LYS A 6 49.45 -30.80 -5.70
CA LYS A 6 48.22 -31.60 -5.55
C LYS A 6 47.89 -31.89 -4.09
N THR A 7 48.87 -32.25 -3.26
CA THR A 7 48.65 -32.55 -1.84
C THR A 7 48.20 -31.31 -1.06
N GLN A 8 48.75 -30.13 -1.36
CA GLN A 8 48.33 -28.87 -0.74
C GLN A 8 46.89 -28.50 -1.13
N ILE A 9 46.51 -28.67 -2.41
CA ILE A 9 45.13 -28.44 -2.89
C ILE A 9 44.14 -29.43 -2.25
N GLN A 10 44.53 -30.70 -2.14
CA GLN A 10 43.70 -31.75 -1.51
C GLN A 10 43.49 -31.45 -0.02
N CYS A 11 44.53 -31.03 0.69
CA CYS A 11 44.47 -30.65 2.10
C CYS A 11 43.61 -29.40 2.32
N TYR A 12 43.77 -28.38 1.46
CA TYR A 12 42.96 -27.16 1.49
C TYR A 12 41.47 -27.45 1.23
N SER A 13 41.15 -28.28 0.24
CA SER A 13 39.76 -28.70 -0.03
C SER A 13 39.14 -29.47 1.13
N SER A 14 39.90 -30.36 1.78
CA SER A 14 39.45 -31.08 2.97
C SER A 14 39.16 -30.12 4.13
N ARG A 15 40.05 -29.17 4.39
CA ARG A 15 39.90 -28.17 5.45
C ARG A 15 38.69 -27.26 5.21
N PHE A 16 38.49 -26.85 3.96
CA PHE A 16 37.34 -26.05 3.56
C PHE A 16 36.01 -26.79 3.77
N LYS A 17 35.94 -28.08 3.42
CA LYS A 17 34.75 -28.90 3.66
C LYS A 17 34.40 -29.02 5.15
N THR A 18 35.41 -29.16 6.01
CA THR A 18 35.19 -29.19 7.47
C THR A 18 34.58 -27.88 7.96
N HIS A 19 35.14 -26.74 7.56
CA HIS A 19 34.61 -25.44 7.97
C HIS A 19 33.21 -25.16 7.44
N LEU A 20 32.90 -25.57 6.20
CA LEU A 20 31.53 -25.46 5.67
C LEU A 20 30.53 -26.32 6.47
N LYS A 21 30.95 -27.51 6.91
CA LYS A 21 30.10 -28.38 7.74
C LYS A 21 29.86 -27.77 9.12
N GLU A 22 30.92 -27.30 9.78
CA GLU A 22 30.84 -26.64 11.10
C GLU A 22 29.94 -25.39 11.06
N TRP A 23 30.09 -24.56 10.02
CA TRP A 23 29.21 -23.41 9.81
C TRP A 23 27.77 -23.85 9.53
N GLY A 24 27.57 -24.84 8.66
CA GLY A 24 26.25 -25.33 8.31
C GLY A 24 25.47 -25.84 9.52
N GLU A 25 26.15 -26.52 10.44
CA GLU A 25 25.57 -27.04 11.69
C GLU A 25 25.20 -25.93 12.70
N THR A 26 25.84 -24.77 12.62
CA THR A 26 25.65 -23.63 13.54
C THR A 26 24.93 -22.44 12.91
N ALA A 27 24.54 -22.54 11.64
CA ALA A 27 23.90 -21.47 10.90
C ALA A 27 22.53 -21.12 11.51
N SER A 28 22.23 -19.81 11.64
CA SER A 28 20.93 -19.34 12.14
C SER A 28 19.79 -19.48 11.12
N LEU A 29 20.11 -19.80 9.87
CA LEU A 29 19.14 -20.14 8.82
C LEU A 29 18.61 -21.54 9.10
N HIS A 30 17.41 -21.64 9.67
CA HIS A 30 16.84 -22.87 10.22
C HIS A 30 16.95 -24.13 9.34
N GLY A 31 16.83 -24.03 8.01
CA GLY A 31 16.98 -25.21 7.14
C GLY A 31 18.41 -25.62 6.83
N ILE A 32 19.41 -24.76 7.07
CA ILE A 32 20.83 -25.07 6.79
C ILE A 32 21.39 -26.13 7.76
N PRO A 33 21.16 -26.05 9.10
CA PRO A 33 21.54 -27.12 10.02
C PRO A 33 20.92 -28.46 9.67
N HIS A 34 19.65 -28.48 9.23
CA HIS A 34 19.00 -29.72 8.81
C HIS A 34 19.63 -30.34 7.55
N MET A 35 20.11 -29.53 6.61
CA MET A 35 20.88 -30.01 5.46
C MET A 35 22.28 -30.49 5.87
N ALA A 36 22.96 -29.78 6.77
CA ALA A 36 24.31 -30.10 7.21
C ALA A 36 24.39 -31.37 8.09
N GLN A 37 23.35 -31.64 8.87
CA GLN A 37 23.24 -32.81 9.76
C GLN A 37 22.61 -34.04 9.07
N ALA A 38 22.10 -33.90 7.85
CA ALA A 38 21.44 -35.00 7.15
C ALA A 38 22.41 -36.13 6.77
N HIS A 39 22.04 -37.37 7.10
CA HIS A 39 22.83 -38.57 6.80
C HIS A 39 22.55 -39.18 5.42
N THR A 40 21.49 -38.74 4.74
CA THR A 40 21.10 -39.24 3.41
C THR A 40 20.97 -38.10 2.41
N VAL A 41 21.33 -38.36 1.15
CA VAL A 41 21.20 -37.39 0.05
C VAL A 41 19.74 -36.98 -0.16
N ILE A 42 18.80 -37.92 0.03
CA ILE A 42 17.37 -37.64 -0.08
C ILE A 42 16.93 -36.60 0.95
N ALA A 43 17.37 -36.74 2.20
CA ALA A 43 17.04 -35.76 3.24
C ALA A 43 17.60 -34.37 2.92
N VAL A 44 18.84 -34.29 2.41
CA VAL A 44 19.44 -33.03 1.95
C VAL A 44 18.59 -32.38 0.85
N VAL A 45 18.15 -33.17 -0.13
CA VAL A 45 17.31 -32.69 -1.24
C VAL A 45 15.96 -32.18 -0.73
N VAL A 46 15.30 -32.91 0.16
CA VAL A 46 14.01 -32.50 0.74
C VAL A 46 14.15 -31.17 1.49
N TRP A 47 15.16 -31.05 2.37
CA TRP A 47 15.41 -29.80 3.10
C TRP A 47 15.80 -28.65 2.18
N SER A 48 16.52 -28.93 1.09
CA SER A 48 16.84 -27.94 0.05
C SER A 48 15.57 -27.42 -0.64
N ILE A 49 14.66 -28.33 -1.01
CA ILE A 49 13.39 -27.96 -1.65
C ILE A 49 12.53 -27.10 -0.70
N ILE A 50 12.40 -27.51 0.56
CA ILE A 50 11.64 -26.76 1.57
C ILE A 50 12.23 -25.35 1.75
N MET A 51 13.56 -25.24 1.81
CA MET A 51 14.24 -23.95 1.89
C MET A 51 13.99 -23.06 0.67
N ILE A 52 14.04 -23.63 -0.53
CA ILE A 52 13.76 -22.88 -1.78
C ILE A 52 12.32 -22.38 -1.79
N ILE A 53 11.35 -23.23 -1.46
CA ILE A 53 9.93 -22.86 -1.39
C ILE A 53 9.74 -21.72 -0.37
N SER A 54 10.35 -21.85 0.80
CA SER A 54 10.27 -20.84 1.86
C SER A 54 10.89 -19.50 1.43
N ALA A 55 12.02 -19.53 0.72
CA ALA A 55 12.67 -18.33 0.19
C ALA A 55 11.81 -17.63 -0.88
N VAL A 56 11.21 -18.40 -1.80
CA VAL A 56 10.31 -17.85 -2.83
C VAL A 56 9.06 -17.23 -2.18
N ALA A 57 8.45 -17.94 -1.22
CA ALA A 57 7.29 -17.43 -0.47
C ALA A 57 7.64 -16.14 0.29
N PHE A 58 8.80 -16.10 0.94
CA PHE A 58 9.29 -14.90 1.62
C PHE A 58 9.43 -13.71 0.67
N VAL A 59 10.07 -13.89 -0.49
CA VAL A 59 10.23 -12.82 -1.49
C VAL A 59 8.86 -12.32 -1.97
N TYR A 60 7.92 -13.23 -2.25
CA TYR A 60 6.58 -12.86 -2.66
C TYR A 60 5.82 -12.06 -1.59
N MET A 61 5.84 -12.54 -0.34
CA MET A 61 5.19 -11.85 0.78
C MET A 61 5.83 -10.48 1.05
N PHE A 62 7.15 -10.41 1.04
CA PHE A 62 7.88 -9.16 1.23
C PHE A 62 7.53 -8.14 0.13
N TYR A 63 7.50 -8.57 -1.13
CA TYR A 63 7.07 -7.73 -2.24
C TYR A 63 5.63 -7.23 -2.06
N SER A 64 4.69 -8.11 -1.70
CA SER A 64 3.27 -7.74 -1.51
C SER A 64 3.08 -6.71 -0.38
N ILE A 65 3.80 -6.89 0.74
CA ILE A 65 3.77 -5.95 1.86
C ILE A 65 4.37 -4.61 1.45
N LEU A 66 5.52 -4.64 0.76
CA LEU A 66 6.20 -3.43 0.30
C LEU A 66 5.32 -2.64 -0.69
N ALA A 67 4.69 -3.33 -1.64
CA ALA A 67 3.76 -2.72 -2.58
C ALA A 67 2.55 -2.11 -1.86
N SER A 68 2.00 -2.80 -0.86
CA SER A 68 0.88 -2.28 -0.06
C SER A 68 1.26 -1.07 0.77
N TYR A 69 2.48 -1.05 1.33
CA TYR A 69 3.01 0.08 2.08
C TYR A 69 3.20 1.32 1.19
N LEU A 70 3.80 1.14 0.01
CA LEU A 70 4.03 2.21 -0.95
C LEU A 70 2.77 2.67 -1.70
N ALA A 71 1.65 1.96 -1.57
CA ALA A 71 0.36 2.39 -2.09
C ALA A 71 -0.29 3.51 -1.25
N PHE A 72 0.21 3.77 -0.04
CA PHE A 72 -0.29 4.81 0.88
C PHE A 72 -1.81 4.79 1.08
N ASN A 73 -2.41 3.59 1.10
CA ASN A 73 -3.84 3.44 1.26
C ASN A 73 -4.28 3.93 2.65
N VAL A 74 -5.29 4.79 2.67
CA VAL A 74 -5.90 5.29 3.92
C VAL A 74 -7.12 4.43 4.27
N VAL A 75 -7.14 3.92 5.50
CA VAL A 75 -8.31 3.21 6.03
C VAL A 75 -9.11 4.18 6.88
N VAL A 76 -10.31 4.55 6.43
CA VAL A 76 -11.24 5.38 7.20
C VAL A 76 -12.10 4.47 8.06
N GLN A 77 -11.95 4.58 9.38
CA GLN A 77 -12.83 3.90 10.34
C GLN A 77 -14.01 4.81 10.64
N LEU A 78 -15.21 4.45 10.17
CA LEU A 78 -16.44 5.16 10.47
C LEU A 78 -16.99 4.64 11.79
N ASN A 79 -16.68 5.33 12.88
CA ASN A 79 -17.34 5.09 14.16
C ASN A 79 -18.59 5.97 14.24
N THR A 80 -19.77 5.38 14.12
CA THR A 80 -21.05 6.07 14.42
C THR A 80 -21.18 6.20 15.94
N GLY A 81 -20.56 7.24 16.50
CA GLY A 81 -20.79 7.64 17.88
C GLY A 81 -22.20 8.22 18.03
N LEU A 82 -22.91 7.81 19.08
CA LEU A 82 -24.13 8.47 19.58
C LEU A 82 -23.76 9.73 20.39
N ASP A 83 -22.77 10.47 19.92
CA ASP A 83 -22.30 11.67 20.59
C ASP A 83 -23.24 12.84 20.30
N SER A 84 -23.38 13.74 21.27
CA SER A 84 -24.16 14.96 21.10
C SER A 84 -23.41 15.92 20.17
N GLU A 85 -23.73 15.86 18.88
CA GLU A 85 -23.18 16.75 17.86
C GLU A 85 -23.70 18.18 18.06
N PRO A 86 -22.87 19.23 17.86
CA PRO A 86 -23.34 20.60 17.92
C PRO A 86 -24.46 20.83 16.88
N PHE A 87 -25.45 21.63 17.27
CA PHE A 87 -26.52 22.00 16.36
C PHE A 87 -25.91 22.71 15.12
N PRO A 88 -26.21 22.24 13.90
CA PRO A 88 -25.57 22.77 12.69
C PRO A 88 -26.04 24.20 12.42
N SER A 89 -25.26 24.93 11.64
CA SER A 89 -25.74 26.20 11.09
C SER A 89 -26.85 25.92 10.08
N ILE A 90 -28.06 26.38 10.39
CA ILE A 90 -29.17 26.33 9.45
C ILE A 90 -29.18 27.63 8.68
N THR A 91 -28.85 27.55 7.39
CA THR A 91 -29.03 28.67 6.46
C THR A 91 -30.25 28.39 5.59
N PHE A 92 -31.23 29.28 5.66
CA PHE A 92 -32.35 29.30 4.73
C PHE A 92 -32.28 30.58 3.91
N CYS A 93 -32.61 30.46 2.63
CA CYS A 93 -32.69 31.59 1.72
C CYS A 93 -34.11 31.71 1.21
N ASN A 94 -34.56 32.94 0.98
CA ASN A 94 -35.77 33.17 0.23
C ASN A 94 -35.55 32.67 -1.21
N THR A 95 -36.48 31.87 -1.74
CA THR A 95 -36.44 31.40 -3.13
C THR A 95 -36.50 32.57 -4.11
N ASN A 96 -37.09 33.69 -3.70
CA ASN A 96 -37.03 34.92 -4.46
C ASN A 96 -35.67 35.62 -4.22
N PRO A 97 -34.80 35.73 -5.26
CA PRO A 97 -33.50 36.35 -5.14
C PRO A 97 -33.55 37.87 -4.94
N TYR A 98 -34.66 38.53 -5.30
CA TYR A 98 -34.74 39.98 -5.28
C TYR A 98 -36.06 40.50 -4.71
N LYS A 99 -35.95 41.54 -3.88
CA LYS A 99 -37.11 42.27 -3.35
C LYS A 99 -37.53 43.34 -4.36
N LEU A 100 -38.77 43.26 -4.86
CA LEU A 100 -39.33 44.20 -5.85
C LEU A 100 -39.13 45.67 -5.45
N SER A 101 -39.35 46.01 -4.18
CA SER A 101 -39.19 47.39 -3.67
C SER A 101 -37.75 47.93 -3.74
N GLU A 102 -36.75 47.05 -3.78
CA GLU A 102 -35.35 47.44 -3.87
C GLU A 102 -34.87 47.45 -5.33
N MET A 103 -35.47 46.62 -6.20
CA MET A 103 -35.14 46.60 -7.62
C MET A 103 -35.46 47.93 -8.31
N THR A 104 -36.55 48.59 -7.94
CA THR A 104 -36.93 49.90 -8.52
C THR A 104 -35.96 51.03 -8.14
N LYS A 105 -35.18 50.87 -7.06
CA LYS A 105 -34.22 51.89 -6.60
C LYS A 105 -32.90 51.87 -7.37
N VAL A 106 -32.57 50.73 -7.99
CA VAL A 106 -31.36 50.57 -8.80
C VAL A 106 -31.76 50.67 -10.27
N PRO A 107 -31.29 51.68 -11.02
CA PRO A 107 -31.76 51.94 -12.37
C PRO A 107 -31.51 50.77 -13.34
N GLU A 108 -30.38 50.06 -13.17
CA GLU A 108 -30.06 48.87 -13.96
C GLU A 108 -31.02 47.71 -13.69
N LEU A 109 -31.39 47.50 -12.43
CA LEU A 109 -32.26 46.39 -12.02
C LEU A 109 -33.75 46.69 -12.36
N ASN A 110 -34.13 47.96 -12.34
CA ASN A 110 -35.45 48.41 -12.76
C ASN A 110 -35.69 48.23 -14.28
N ALA A 111 -34.66 48.47 -15.10
CA ALA A 111 -34.72 48.23 -16.54
C ALA A 111 -34.94 46.73 -16.83
N LEU A 112 -34.21 45.86 -16.14
CA LEU A 112 -34.40 44.41 -16.22
C LEU A 112 -35.78 43.97 -15.74
N LEU A 113 -36.29 44.55 -14.66
CA LEU A 113 -37.64 44.26 -14.14
C LEU A 113 -38.72 44.63 -15.17
N THR A 114 -38.56 45.75 -15.87
CA THR A 114 -39.51 46.21 -16.90
C THR A 114 -39.57 45.25 -18.09
N VAL A 115 -38.41 44.78 -18.57
CA VAL A 115 -38.35 43.78 -19.66
C VAL A 115 -38.94 42.44 -19.21
N TYR A 116 -38.62 42.01 -17.98
CA TYR A 116 -39.17 40.78 -17.42
C TYR A 116 -40.70 40.83 -17.32
N GLN A 117 -41.26 41.92 -16.80
CA GLN A 117 -42.72 42.12 -16.72
C GLN A 117 -43.35 42.13 -18.11
N ALA A 118 -42.77 42.86 -19.06
CA ALA A 118 -43.28 42.91 -20.43
C ALA A 118 -43.25 41.53 -21.13
N SER A 119 -42.27 40.68 -20.80
CA SER A 119 -42.20 39.29 -21.30
C SER A 119 -43.26 38.39 -20.65
N ALA A 120 -43.53 38.59 -19.36
CA ALA A 120 -44.55 37.83 -18.63
C ALA A 120 -45.97 38.20 -19.08
N ASP A 121 -46.19 39.47 -19.41
CA ASP A 121 -47.47 39.99 -19.90
C ASP A 121 -47.70 39.70 -21.40
N GLY A 122 -46.75 39.04 -22.07
CA GLY A 122 -46.83 38.69 -23.50
C GLY A 122 -46.77 39.89 -24.44
N SER A 123 -46.34 41.05 -23.94
CA SER A 123 -46.27 42.31 -24.69
C SER A 123 -44.96 42.47 -25.49
N LEU A 124 -43.98 41.60 -25.24
CA LEU A 124 -42.78 41.44 -26.06
C LEU A 124 -43.01 40.36 -27.12
N SER A 125 -43.82 40.68 -28.12
CA SER A 125 -43.96 39.93 -29.38
C SER A 125 -43.42 40.76 -30.54
#